data_AF-V3ZU79-F1
#
_entry.id   AF-V3ZU79-F1
#
_cell.length_a   1.000
_cell.length_b   1.000
_cell.length_c   1.000
_cell.angle_alpha   90.00
_cell.angle_beta   90.00
_cell.angle_gamma   90.00
#
_symmetry.space_group_name_H-M   'P 1'
#
loop_
_entity.id
_entity.type
_entity.pdbx_description
1 polymer ?
#
loop_
_entity_poly.entity_id
_entity_poly.type
_entity_poly.pdbx_seq_one_letter_code
_entity_poly.pdbx_strand_id
1 'polypeptide(L)' 'CKAFFKRTIQGNIEYSCPASGECEITKRRRKACQACRFQKCLRVGMLREGVRLDRVRGGRQKYKRGIDCQPVLQP' A
#
# COMPACT_ATOMS: atom_id res chain seq x y z
N CYS A 1 -2.74 3.49 8.64
CA CYS A 1 -2.73 2.99 7.25
C CYS A 1 -3.17 1.54 7.11
N LYS A 2 -2.90 0.66 8.10
CA LYS A 2 -3.35 -0.74 8.16
C LYS A 2 -4.77 -1.00 7.63
N ALA A 3 -5.79 -0.34 8.19
CA ALA A 3 -7.18 -0.57 7.77
C ALA A 3 -7.47 -0.16 6.31
N PHE A 4 -6.87 0.95 5.86
CA PHE A 4 -6.97 1.40 4.48
C PHE A 4 -6.35 0.37 3.52
N PHE A 5 -5.09 0.00 3.78
CA PHE A 5 -4.35 -0.96 2.96
C PHE A 5 -5.07 -2.30 2.83
N LYS A 6 -5.57 -2.85 3.96
CA LYS A 6 -6.37 -4.08 3.95
C LYS A 6 -7.62 -3.97 3.07
N ARG A 7 -8.38 -2.88 3.20
CA ARG A 7 -9.60 -2.68 2.38
C ARG A 7 -9.28 -2.56 0.90
N THR A 8 -8.19 -1.87 0.56
CA THR A 8 -7.75 -1.72 -0.82
C THR A 8 -7.42 -3.09 -1.43
N ILE A 9 -6.63 -3.93 -0.75
CA ILE A 9 -6.27 -5.26 -1.26
C ILE A 9 -7.47 -6.21 -1.27
N GLN A 10 -8.20 -6.33 -0.17
CA GLN A 10 -9.33 -7.27 -0.06
C GLN A 10 -10.52 -6.89 -0.94
N GLY A 11 -10.67 -5.61 -1.27
CA GLY A 11 -11.71 -5.13 -2.18
C GLY A 11 -11.25 -4.97 -3.62
N ASN A 12 -10.00 -5.33 -3.93
CA ASN A 12 -9.36 -5.09 -5.23
C ASN A 12 -9.64 -3.67 -5.77
N ILE A 13 -9.50 -2.66 -4.90
CA ILE A 13 -9.89 -1.28 -5.21
C ILE A 13 -8.74 -0.59 -5.93
N GLU A 14 -9.00 -0.14 -7.15
CA GLU A 14 -8.09 0.72 -7.90
C GLU A 14 -8.40 2.19 -7.64
N TYR A 15 -7.36 2.99 -7.50
CA TYR A 15 -7.48 4.43 -7.28
C TYR A 15 -6.68 5.18 -8.34
N SER A 16 -7.27 6.25 -8.85
CA SER A 16 -6.60 7.21 -9.72
C SER A 16 -6.15 8.43 -8.93
N CYS A 17 -4.97 8.96 -9.25
CA CYS A 17 -4.54 10.23 -8.67
C CYS A 17 -5.29 11.38 -9.37
N PRO A 18 -5.85 12.36 -8.63
CA PRO A 18 -6.47 13.54 -9.24
C PRO A 18 -5.45 14.55 -9.78
N ALA A 19 -4.15 14.28 -9.64
CA ALA A 19 -3.04 15.15 -10.04
C ALA A 19 -1.97 14.30 -10.75
N SER A 20 -0.67 14.54 -10.48
CA SER A 20 0.46 13.90 -11.18
C SER A 20 0.92 12.55 -10.64
N GLY A 21 0.31 12.01 -9.59
CA GLY A 21 0.80 10.79 -8.93
C GLY A 21 1.88 11.01 -7.87
N GLU A 22 2.27 12.26 -7.60
CA GLU A 22 3.35 12.61 -6.66
C GLU A 22 2.87 13.34 -5.40
N CYS A 23 1.59 13.15 -5.01
CA CYS A 23 1.03 13.85 -3.86
C CYS A 23 1.80 13.55 -2.56
N GLU A 24 2.19 14.58 -1.84
CA GLU A 24 2.76 14.43 -0.51
C GLU A 24 1.68 13.96 0.50
N ILE A 25 1.88 12.78 1.05
CA ILE A 25 0.93 12.15 1.98
C ILE A 25 1.30 12.46 3.43
N THR A 26 0.51 13.35 4.03
CA THR A 26 0.55 13.72 5.46
C THR A 26 -0.74 13.29 6.18
N LYS A 27 -0.80 13.42 7.52
CA LYS A 27 -2.03 13.09 8.29
C LYS A 27 -3.27 13.86 7.80
N ARG A 28 -3.09 15.12 7.37
CA ARG A 28 -4.14 16.00 6.85
C ARG A 28 -4.51 15.65 5.40
N ARG A 29 -3.52 15.45 4.52
CA ARG A 29 -3.74 15.30 3.07
C ARG A 29 -4.04 13.87 2.59
N ARG A 30 -3.81 12.84 3.41
CA ARG A 30 -4.02 11.42 3.03
C ARG A 30 -5.44 11.02 2.60
N LYS A 31 -6.45 11.87 2.79
CA LYS A 31 -7.81 11.63 2.28
C LYS A 31 -8.01 12.22 0.87
N ALA A 32 -7.20 13.20 0.46
CA ALA A 32 -7.34 13.88 -0.82
C ALA A 32 -6.87 13.01 -2.00
N CYS A 33 -5.90 12.11 -1.77
CA CYS A 33 -5.45 11.18 -2.80
C CYS A 33 -5.23 9.79 -2.21
N GLN A 34 -6.13 8.85 -2.54
CA GLN A 34 -6.03 7.45 -2.12
C GLN A 34 -4.97 6.71 -2.92
N ALA A 35 -4.78 7.05 -4.20
CA ALA A 35 -3.78 6.45 -5.09
C ALA A 35 -2.35 6.62 -4.54
N CYS A 36 -1.88 7.87 -4.37
CA CYS A 36 -0.55 8.15 -3.83
C CYS A 36 -0.38 7.66 -2.40
N ARG A 37 -1.47 7.64 -1.60
CA ARG A 37 -1.44 7.03 -0.27
C ARG A 37 -1.17 5.54 -0.33
N PHE A 38 -1.83 4.81 -1.22
CA PHE A 38 -1.62 3.38 -1.39
C PHE A 38 -0.22 3.08 -1.91
N GLN A 39 0.23 3.83 -2.93
CA GLN A 39 1.59 3.74 -3.44
C GLN A 39 2.65 4.01 -2.37
N LYS A 40 2.44 5.03 -1.52
CA LYS A 40 3.34 5.28 -0.37
C LYS A 40 3.33 4.11 0.62
N CYS A 41 2.18 3.46 0.87
CA CYS A 41 2.12 2.29 1.74
C CYS A 41 3.02 1.16 1.22
N LEU A 42 2.97 0.89 -0.09
CA LEU A 42 3.86 -0.09 -0.74
C LEU A 42 5.32 0.32 -0.60
N ARG A 43 5.65 1.59 -0.90
CA ARG A 43 7.03 2.13 -0.85
C ARG A 43 7.66 2.05 0.54
N VAL A 44 6.88 2.21 1.61
CA VAL A 44 7.37 2.09 3.00
C VAL A 44 7.33 0.65 3.54
N GLY A 45 7.03 -0.33 2.69
CA GLY A 45 7.14 -1.77 3.01
C GLY A 45 5.85 -2.45 3.46
N MET A 46 4.66 -1.90 3.17
CA MET A 46 3.42 -2.70 3.30
C MET A 46 3.32 -3.68 2.13
N LEU A 47 3.32 -4.96 2.45
CA LEU A 47 3.27 -6.05 1.47
C LEU A 47 1.84 -6.45 1.16
N ARG A 48 1.52 -6.64 -0.13
CA ARG A 48 0.17 -7.05 -0.59
C ARG A 48 -0.16 -8.46 -0.11
N GLU A 49 0.81 -9.36 -0.26
CA GLU A 49 0.85 -10.72 0.27
C GLU A 49 0.70 -10.75 1.80
N GLY A 50 1.08 -9.65 2.47
CA GLY A 50 0.85 -9.43 3.90
C GLY A 50 -0.63 -9.38 4.30
N VAL A 51 -1.54 -9.19 3.35
CA VAL A 51 -2.98 -9.14 3.60
C VAL A 51 -3.60 -10.48 3.28
N ARG A 52 -4.07 -11.16 4.33
CA ARG A 52 -4.87 -12.39 4.22
C ARG A 52 -6.22 -12.13 3.57
N LEU A 53 -6.55 -12.89 2.53
CA LEU A 53 -7.83 -12.80 1.82
C LEU A 53 -8.94 -13.58 2.53
N ASP A 54 -8.59 -14.62 3.28
CA ASP A 54 -9.49 -15.47 4.08
C ASP A 54 -10.06 -14.78 5.34
N ARG A 55 -9.65 -13.54 5.63
CA ARG A 55 -10.17 -12.68 6.71
C ARG A 55 -10.07 -13.23 8.14
N VAL A 56 -9.33 -14.31 8.36
CA VAL A 56 -9.09 -14.82 9.72
C VAL A 56 -8.27 -13.82 10.55
N ARG A 57 -8.47 -13.86 11.85
CA ARG A 57 -7.76 -13.01 12.82
C ARG A 57 -6.55 -13.75 13.38
N GLY A 58 -5.53 -12.99 13.77
CA GLY A 58 -4.31 -13.55 14.38
C GLY A 58 -3.28 -14.02 13.36
N GLY A 59 -2.18 -14.59 13.89
CA GLY A 59 -1.00 -14.96 13.10
C GLY A 59 0.00 -13.80 12.93
N ARG A 60 1.29 -14.09 13.12
CA ARG A 60 2.37 -13.14 12.84
C ARG A 60 2.85 -13.36 11.41
N GLN A 61 2.93 -12.27 10.65
CA GLN A 61 3.45 -12.32 9.28
C GLN A 61 4.90 -12.83 9.30
N LYS A 62 5.19 -13.89 8.54
CA LYS A 62 6.53 -14.50 8.47
C LYS A 62 7.41 -13.96 7.34
N TYR A 63 6.89 -13.07 6.49
CA TYR A 63 7.67 -12.52 5.38
C TYR A 63 8.91 -11.81 5.94
N LYS A 64 10.09 -12.28 5.53
CA LYS A 64 11.33 -11.53 5.71
C LYS A 64 11.17 -10.24 4.91
N ARG A 65 11.42 -9.09 5.52
CA ARG A 65 11.47 -7.80 4.80
C ARG A 65 12.62 -7.92 3.81
N GLY A 66 12.34 -8.32 2.58
CA GLY A 66 13.32 -8.25 1.49
C GLY A 66 13.74 -6.79 1.37
N ILE A 67 15.05 -6.53 1.38
CA ILE A 67 15.65 -5.22 1.13
C ILE A 67 15.60 -4.97 -0.39
N ASP A 68 14.46 -5.23 -1.03
CA ASP A 68 14.37 -5.24 -2.48
C ASP A 68 13.03 -4.65 -2.90
N CYS A 69 12.83 -3.38 -2.55
CA CYS A 69 12.29 -2.47 -3.56
C CYS A 69 13.48 -1.99 -4.39
N GLN A 70 13.97 -2.86 -5.28
CA GLN A 70 14.79 -2.44 -6.41
C GLN A 70 14.06 -1.27 -7.08
N PRO A 71 14.69 -0.10 -7.26
CA PRO A 71 14.19 0.85 -8.23
C PRO A 71 14.18 0.08 -9.55
N VAL A 72 13.00 -0.04 -10.16
CA VAL A 72 12.88 -0.57 -11.52
C VAL A 72 13.69 0.34 -12.43
N LEU A 73 14.98 0.03 -12.59
CA LEU A 73 15.70 0.30 -13.81
C LEU A 73 15.17 -0.74 -14.80
N GLN A 74 14.24 -0.32 -15.64
CA GLN A 74 13.92 -1.06 -16.86
C GLN A 74 14.45 -0.23 -18.05
N PRO A 75 14.96 -0.91 -19.10
CA PRO A 75 15.68 -0.31 -20.21
C PRO A 75 14.87 0.70 -21.01
#